data_AF-A0A7S1G5X2-F1
#
_entry.id   AF-A0A7S1G5X2-F1
#
_cell.length_a   1.000
_cell.length_b   1.000
_cell.length_c   1.000
_cell.angle_alpha   90.00
_cell.angle_beta   90.00
_cell.angle_gamma   90.00
#
_symmetry.space_group_name_H-M   'P 1'
#
loop_
_entity.id
_entity.type
_entity.pdbx_description
1 polymer ?
#
loop_
_entity_poly.entity_id
_entity_poly.type
_entity_poly.pdbx_seq_one_letter_code
_entity_poly.pdbx_strand_id
1 'polypeptide(L)'
;DDAVVAGDGNGANACAAQDRWFTVFVRDTPRAQPATVRLPASCLEILHANPRVATGRYTVFPDGDADHGVGVTCDMDSAGGGFTVVWAQPDPVDGDIGTSALAYDDGVQP
;
A
#
# COMPACT_ATOMS: atom_id res chain seq x y z
N ASP A 1 7.92 -6.05 -7.80
CA ASP A 1 7.31 -5.42 -6.62
C ASP A 1 7.54 -3.93 -6.75
N ASP A 2 6.50 -3.14 -6.54
CA ASP A 2 6.54 -1.68 -6.66
C ASP A 2 6.58 -1.07 -5.27
N ALA A 3 7.49 -0.13 -5.04
CA ALA A 3 7.53 0.66 -3.81
C ALA A 3 7.29 2.12 -4.16
N VAL A 4 6.36 2.75 -3.46
CA VAL A 4 5.96 4.14 -3.72
C VAL A 4 6.04 4.92 -2.41
N VAL A 5 6.55 6.14 -2.48
CA VAL A 5 6.52 7.11 -1.39
C VAL A 5 5.53 8.19 -1.76
N ALA A 6 4.77 8.65 -0.77
CA ALA A 6 3.70 9.59 -0.95
C ALA A 6 3.72 10.65 0.17
N GLY A 7 3.41 11.91 -0.14
CA GLY A 7 3.49 13.05 0.79
C GLY A 7 2.65 14.25 0.35
N ASP A 8 2.66 15.34 1.13
CA ASP A 8 1.84 16.58 0.99
C ASP A 8 1.93 17.35 -0.33
N GLY A 9 2.80 16.94 -1.25
CA GLY A 9 2.95 17.60 -2.53
C GLY A 9 1.68 17.51 -3.39
N ASN A 10 1.33 18.60 -4.09
CA ASN A 10 0.25 18.69 -5.07
C ASN A 10 0.48 17.85 -6.36
N GLY A 11 1.05 16.67 -6.21
CA GLY A 11 1.09 15.65 -7.25
C GLY A 11 2.26 15.69 -8.23
N ALA A 12 3.33 16.43 -7.93
CA ALA A 12 4.51 16.48 -8.79
C ALA A 12 5.75 15.79 -8.21
N ASN A 13 5.95 15.78 -6.89
CA ASN A 13 7.06 15.07 -6.23
C ASN A 13 6.64 14.74 -4.80
N ALA A 14 6.60 13.46 -4.42
CA ALA A 14 6.21 13.00 -3.08
C ALA A 14 7.25 13.24 -1.97
N CYS A 15 8.36 13.90 -2.31
CA CYS A 15 9.51 14.15 -1.44
C CYS A 15 10.15 15.52 -1.74
N ALA A 16 9.35 16.58 -1.89
CA ALA A 16 9.87 17.92 -2.06
C ALA A 16 10.39 18.49 -0.71
N ALA A 17 11.32 19.44 -0.75
CA ALA A 17 11.96 19.98 0.46
C ALA A 17 10.98 20.64 1.47
N GLN A 18 9.75 20.92 1.06
CA GLN A 18 8.68 21.42 1.91
C GLN A 18 7.86 20.33 2.62
N ASP A 19 8.06 19.06 2.29
CA ASP A 19 7.25 17.96 2.83
C ASP A 19 7.63 17.73 4.30
N ARG A 20 6.61 17.72 5.17
CA ARG A 20 6.78 17.59 6.63
C ARG A 20 6.48 16.19 7.16
N TRP A 21 5.92 15.33 6.31
CA TRP A 21 5.65 13.93 6.55
C TRP A 21 5.64 13.17 5.22
N PHE A 22 5.76 11.85 5.29
CA PHE A 22 5.64 10.96 4.13
C PHE A 22 5.02 9.62 4.57
N THR A 23 4.60 8.82 3.60
CA THR A 23 4.11 7.44 3.80
C THR A 23 4.75 6.54 2.75
N VAL A 24 5.12 5.33 3.16
CA VAL A 24 5.75 4.31 2.30
C VAL A 24 4.76 3.17 2.07
N PHE A 25 4.57 2.85 0.79
CA PHE A 25 3.69 1.80 0.30
C PHE A 25 4.49 0.76 -0.47
N VAL A 26 4.08 -0.51 -0.34
CA VAL A 26 4.62 -1.61 -1.14
C VAL A 26 3.45 -2.36 -1.78
N ARG A 27 3.57 -2.65 -3.07
CA ARG A 27 2.63 -3.50 -3.80
C ARG A 27 3.39 -4.64 -4.44
N ASP A 28 2.94 -5.86 -4.18
CA ASP A 28 3.50 -7.03 -4.83
C ASP A 28 3.24 -7.00 -6.33
N THR A 29 4.15 -7.58 -7.08
CA THR A 29 3.83 -8.04 -8.44
C THR A 29 3.03 -9.34 -8.36
N PRO A 30 2.06 -9.60 -9.26
CA PRO A 30 1.32 -10.85 -9.25
C PRO A 30 2.28 -12.02 -9.47
N ARG A 31 2.71 -12.69 -8.40
CA ARG A 31 3.57 -13.86 -8.50
C ARG A 31 2.69 -15.06 -8.77
N ALA A 32 3.04 -15.83 -9.80
CA ALA A 32 2.47 -17.15 -10.03
C ALA A 32 2.98 -18.10 -8.93
N GLN A 33 2.33 -18.10 -7.78
CA GLN A 33 2.68 -19.00 -6.69
C GLN A 33 1.82 -20.29 -6.77
N PRO A 34 2.29 -21.47 -6.33
CA PRO A 34 1.56 -22.75 -6.46
C PRO A 34 0.31 -22.85 -5.56
N ALA A 35 -0.82 -23.29 -6.10
CA ALA A 35 -2.13 -23.28 -5.41
C ALA A 35 -2.26 -24.34 -4.30
N THR A 36 -1.79 -24.03 -3.09
CA THR A 36 -2.33 -24.60 -1.84
C THR A 36 -3.41 -23.65 -1.30
N VAL A 37 -4.16 -24.04 -0.25
CA VAL A 37 -5.08 -23.12 0.45
C VAL A 37 -4.27 -21.91 0.90
N ARG A 38 -4.31 -20.86 0.10
CA ARG A 38 -3.46 -19.69 0.30
C ARG A 38 -4.31 -18.57 0.85
N LEU A 39 -3.98 -18.25 2.09
CA LEU A 39 -4.38 -17.01 2.69
C LEU A 39 -3.72 -15.86 1.91
N PRO A 40 -4.38 -14.69 1.81
CA PRO A 40 -3.86 -13.60 0.99
C PRO A 40 -2.54 -13.09 1.56
N ALA A 41 -1.49 -13.14 0.75
CA ALA A 41 -0.15 -12.75 1.17
C ALA A 41 0.06 -11.24 1.27
N SER A 42 -0.75 -10.47 0.52
CA SER A 42 -0.67 -9.01 0.48
C SER A 42 -2.01 -8.36 0.15
N CYS A 43 -2.07 -7.03 0.29
CA CYS A 43 -3.26 -6.24 -0.05
C CYS A 43 -3.69 -6.41 -1.51
N LEU A 44 -2.75 -6.63 -2.43
CA LEU A 44 -3.06 -6.89 -3.83
C LEU A 44 -3.81 -8.21 -4.03
N GLU A 45 -3.42 -9.27 -3.32
CA GLU A 45 -4.13 -10.55 -3.40
C GLU A 45 -5.55 -10.45 -2.82
N ILE A 46 -5.74 -9.65 -1.76
CA ILE A 46 -7.08 -9.33 -1.23
C ILE A 46 -7.93 -8.63 -2.29
N LEU A 47 -7.38 -7.59 -2.94
CA LEU A 47 -8.09 -6.83 -3.96
C LEU A 47 -8.42 -7.67 -5.19
N HIS A 48 -7.51 -8.55 -5.61
CA HIS A 48 -7.77 -9.49 -6.71
C HIS A 48 -8.86 -10.51 -6.36
N ALA A 49 -8.86 -11.02 -5.13
CA ALA A 49 -9.88 -11.97 -4.66
C ALA A 49 -11.27 -11.31 -4.57
N ASN A 50 -11.33 -10.03 -4.18
CA ASN A 50 -12.56 -9.25 -4.17
C ASN A 50 -12.29 -7.77 -4.56
N PRO A 51 -12.50 -7.41 -5.83
CA PRO A 51 -12.25 -6.04 -6.32
C PRO A 51 -13.16 -4.94 -5.75
N ARG A 52 -14.09 -5.28 -4.84
CA ARG A 52 -15.01 -4.33 -4.20
C ARG A 52 -14.65 -4.03 -2.74
N VAL A 53 -13.53 -4.56 -2.25
CA VAL A 53 -13.04 -4.24 -0.90
C VAL A 53 -12.59 -2.78 -0.84
N ALA A 54 -12.91 -2.10 0.26
CA ALA A 54 -12.53 -0.71 0.47
C ALA A 54 -11.15 -0.61 1.13
N THR A 55 -10.51 0.56 1.04
CA THR A 55 -9.34 0.89 1.86
C THR A 55 -9.62 0.68 3.35
N GLY A 56 -8.66 0.10 4.07
CA GLY A 56 -8.84 -0.21 5.49
C GLY A 56 -7.82 -1.20 6.05
N ARG A 57 -8.06 -1.67 7.28
CA ARG A 57 -7.18 -2.62 7.96
C ARG A 57 -7.54 -4.06 7.61
N TYR A 58 -6.56 -4.84 7.17
CA TYR A 58 -6.70 -6.24 6.81
C TYR A 58 -5.63 -7.09 7.50
N THR A 59 -5.85 -8.41 7.52
CA THR A 59 -4.80 -9.36 7.88
C THR A 59 -4.27 -9.99 6.60
N VAL A 60 -2.96 -9.93 6.43
CA VAL A 60 -2.24 -10.58 5.33
C VAL A 60 -1.31 -11.65 5.91
N PHE A 61 -0.93 -12.62 5.08
CA PHE A 61 -0.13 -13.77 5.48
C PHE A 61 1.07 -13.89 4.54
N PRO A 62 2.11 -13.05 4.69
CA PRO A 62 3.21 -12.96 3.72
C PRO A 62 3.95 -14.29 3.50
N ASP A 63 4.03 -15.11 4.55
CA ASP A 63 4.64 -16.44 4.54
C ASP A 63 3.70 -17.54 4.02
N GLY A 64 2.42 -17.22 3.80
CA GLY A 64 1.41 -18.11 3.26
C GLY A 64 0.83 -19.13 4.26
N ASP A 65 1.21 -19.05 5.54
CA ASP A 65 0.68 -19.88 6.63
C ASP A 65 -0.29 -19.09 7.53
N ALA A 66 -1.15 -19.79 8.26
CA ALA A 66 -2.19 -19.18 9.09
C ALA A 66 -1.69 -18.65 10.44
N ASP A 67 -0.49 -19.05 10.86
CA ASP A 67 0.04 -18.77 12.20
C ASP A 67 0.76 -17.41 12.26
N HIS A 68 1.23 -16.91 11.12
CA HIS A 68 1.99 -15.65 11.00
C HIS A 68 1.22 -14.53 10.27
N GLY A 69 -0.08 -14.40 10.56
CA GLY A 69 -0.89 -13.28 10.06
C GLY A 69 -0.45 -11.92 10.62
N VAL A 70 -0.31 -10.92 9.74
CA VAL A 70 0.08 -9.55 10.10
C VAL A 70 -1.06 -8.59 9.78
N GLY A 71 -1.43 -7.76 10.75
CA GLY A 71 -2.44 -6.71 10.56
C GLY A 71 -1.83 -5.47 9.90
N VAL A 72 -2.23 -5.20 8.65
CA VAL A 72 -1.73 -4.10 7.82
C VAL A 72 -2.86 -3.16 7.41
N THR A 73 -2.50 -1.93 7.04
CA THR A 73 -3.43 -1.04 6.32
C THR A 73 -3.25 -1.26 4.83
N CYS A 74 -4.35 -1.50 4.13
CA CYS A 74 -4.40 -1.63 2.69
C CYS A 74 -5.08 -0.43 2.06
N ASP A 75 -4.40 0.19 1.10
CA ASP A 75 -4.99 1.16 0.18
C ASP A 75 -5.47 0.43 -1.07
N MET A 76 -6.79 0.39 -1.23
CA MET A 76 -7.48 -0.36 -2.29
C MET A 76 -7.99 0.56 -3.41
N ASP A 77 -7.92 1.88 -3.23
CA ASP A 77 -8.59 2.83 -4.10
C ASP A 77 -7.59 3.59 -4.98
N SER A 78 -6.41 3.90 -4.44
CA SER A 78 -5.45 4.81 -5.06
C SER A 78 -4.56 4.09 -6.10
N ALA A 79 -4.37 4.70 -7.27
CA ALA A 79 -3.70 4.15 -8.48
C ALA A 79 -3.90 2.64 -8.74
N GLY A 80 -5.16 2.22 -8.73
CA GLY A 80 -5.55 0.84 -9.00
C GLY A 80 -5.49 -0.08 -7.78
N GLY A 81 -5.12 0.45 -6.61
CA GLY A 81 -5.21 -0.22 -5.33
C GLY A 81 -4.22 -1.35 -5.11
N GLY A 82 -4.41 -2.06 -4.00
CA GLY A 82 -3.63 -3.24 -3.62
C GLY A 82 -2.32 -2.90 -2.92
N PHE A 83 -2.17 -1.67 -2.43
CA PHE A 83 -0.96 -1.23 -1.75
C PHE A 83 -1.01 -1.58 -0.25
N THR A 84 0.11 -2.10 0.26
CA THR A 84 0.32 -2.37 1.68
C THR A 84 1.10 -1.21 2.29
N VAL A 85 0.53 -0.55 3.31
CA VAL A 85 1.22 0.52 4.05
C VAL A 85 2.25 -0.11 4.98
N VAL A 86 3.53 0.21 4.79
CA VAL A 86 4.62 -0.32 5.63
C VAL A 86 5.10 0.68 6.67
N TRP A 87 4.97 1.98 6.38
CA TRP A 87 5.26 3.05 7.32
C TRP A 87 4.43 4.27 6.98
N ALA A 88 3.83 4.90 7.98
CA ALA A 88 3.11 6.15 7.83
C ALA A 88 3.39 7.05 9.04
N GLN A 89 3.66 8.31 8.77
CA GLN A 89 3.52 9.36 9.77
C GLN A 89 2.20 10.08 9.48
N PRO A 90 1.25 10.15 10.44
CA PRO A 90 0.06 10.95 10.26
C PRO A 90 0.42 12.40 9.95
N ASP A 91 -0.30 12.99 9.01
CA ASP A 91 -0.23 14.42 8.73
C ASP A 91 -0.48 15.20 10.04
N PRO A 92 0.42 16.12 10.43
CA PRO A 92 0.24 16.92 11.65
C PRO A 92 -0.97 17.87 11.64
N VAL A 93 -1.56 18.15 10.47
CA VAL A 93 -2.65 19.10 10.22
C VAL A 93 -4.02 18.42 10.29
N ASP A 94 -4.22 17.30 9.59
CA ASP A 94 -5.51 16.60 9.53
C ASP A 94 -5.50 15.18 10.10
N GLY A 95 -4.33 14.61 10.39
CA GLY A 95 -4.16 13.28 10.95
C GLY A 95 -4.39 12.13 9.96
N ASP A 96 -4.58 12.41 8.66
CA ASP A 96 -4.62 11.39 7.62
C ASP A 96 -3.19 10.89 7.35
N ILE A 97 -3.06 9.63 6.96
CA ILE A 97 -1.79 9.03 6.51
C ILE A 97 -1.58 9.21 4.99
N GLY A 98 -2.41 10.05 4.37
CA GLY A 98 -2.31 10.43 2.98
C GLY A 98 -3.06 9.56 1.99
N THR A 99 -3.74 8.49 2.39
CA THR A 99 -4.34 7.53 1.43
C THR A 99 -5.32 8.15 0.42
N SER A 100 -5.80 9.36 0.69
CA SER A 100 -6.79 10.09 -0.09
C SER A 100 -6.22 11.10 -1.11
N ALA A 101 -4.90 11.39 -1.09
CA ALA A 101 -4.27 12.46 -1.89
C ALA A 101 -3.00 12.05 -2.66
N LEU A 102 -2.73 10.75 -2.82
CA LEU A 102 -1.43 10.29 -3.31
C LEU A 102 -1.27 10.45 -4.82
N ALA A 103 -0.26 11.24 -5.20
CA ALA A 103 0.38 11.06 -6.48
C ALA A 103 1.43 9.97 -6.39
N TYR A 104 1.22 8.95 -7.20
CA TYR A 104 2.16 7.85 -7.39
C TYR A 104 3.27 8.34 -8.30
N ASP A 105 4.46 8.48 -7.77
CA ASP A 105 5.66 8.49 -8.60
C ASP A 105 6.11 7.04 -8.72
N ASP A 106 6.01 6.47 -9.93
CA ASP A 106 6.38 5.09 -10.26
C ASP A 106 7.90 4.87 -10.26
N GLY A 107 8.66 5.81 -9.69
CA GLY A 107 10.06 5.61 -9.35
C GLY A 107 10.91 5.14 -10.52
N VAL A 108 10.56 5.54 -11.76
CA VAL A 108 11.41 5.28 -12.93
C VAL A 108 12.65 6.16 -12.78
N GLN A 109 13.63 5.68 -12.01
CA GLN A 109 14.96 6.27 -11.97
C GLN A 109 15.67 5.93 -13.30
N PRO A 110 16.31 6.90 -13.98
CA PRO A 110 17.25 6.62 -15.06
C PRO A 110 18.53 5.93 -14.55
#